data_AF-A0A2V6K0C4-F1
#
_entry.id   AF-A0A2V6K0C4-F1
#
_cell.length_a   1.000
_cell.length_b   1.000
_cell.length_c   1.000
_cell.angle_alpha   90.00
_cell.angle_beta   90.00
_cell.angle_gamma   90.00
#
_symmetry.space_group_name_H-M   'P 1'
#
loop_
_entity.id
_entity.type
_entity.pdbx_description
1 polymer ?
#
loop_
_entity_poly.entity_id
_entity_poly.type
_entity_poly.pdbx_seq_one_letter_code
_entity_poly.pdbx_strand_id
1 'polypeptide(L)'
;PAGWWNDEGASGSAKIVVHIGEQKGYFYKGKRLVGETTVSTGKPGFSTPPGHYTVLSKDAGHVSTVFGDYVDDYGNVVRSNVDSRKDARPKGSHFDGARMPYAMFFRGGYAMHQGYVPPFAASHGCIRLPGQMAVKFFENASVGTPVTVTE
;
A
#
# COMPACT_ATOMS: atom_id res chain seq x y z
N PRO A 1 0.83 -18.87 2.98
CA PRO A 1 1.14 -17.88 4.04
C PRO A 1 1.12 -16.46 3.46
N ALA A 2 0.72 -15.46 4.24
CA ALA A 2 0.69 -14.07 3.79
C ALA A 2 2.11 -13.47 3.60
N GLY A 3 3.12 -14.09 4.22
CA GLY A 3 4.52 -13.71 4.13
C GLY A 3 5.35 -14.38 5.23
N TRP A 4 6.64 -14.05 5.28
CA TRP A 4 7.55 -14.40 6.37
C TRP A 4 8.52 -13.24 6.64
N TRP A 5 9.08 -13.20 7.86
CA TRP A 5 10.07 -12.22 8.28
C TRP A 5 11.15 -12.86 9.16
N ASN A 6 12.42 -12.60 8.85
CA ASN A 6 13.58 -12.98 9.64
C ASN A 6 14.73 -11.99 9.38
N ASP A 7 14.95 -11.08 10.31
CA ASP A 7 16.06 -10.12 10.29
C ASP A 7 17.18 -10.44 11.29
N GLU A 8 17.22 -11.66 11.83
CA GLU A 8 18.30 -12.08 12.72
C GLU A 8 19.66 -12.00 12.01
N GLY A 9 20.60 -11.27 12.64
CA GLY A 9 21.93 -11.01 12.11
C GLY A 9 21.96 -10.09 10.87
N ALA A 10 20.82 -9.53 10.45
CA ALA A 10 20.75 -8.66 9.29
C ALA A 10 21.12 -7.21 9.64
N SER A 11 22.03 -6.63 8.89
CA SER A 11 22.46 -5.23 9.03
C SER A 11 22.62 -4.56 7.67
N GLY A 12 22.71 -3.23 7.68
CA GLY A 12 22.86 -2.41 6.47
C GLY A 12 21.55 -1.76 5.99
N SER A 13 21.65 -0.99 4.91
CA SER A 13 20.56 -0.16 4.41
C SER A 13 19.35 -0.98 3.98
N ALA A 14 18.15 -0.50 4.30
CA ALA A 14 16.90 -1.10 3.86
C ALA A 14 16.71 -0.91 2.35
N LYS A 15 16.08 -1.88 1.68
CA LYS A 15 15.58 -1.79 0.30
C LYS A 15 14.32 -2.63 0.16
N ILE A 16 13.34 -2.08 -0.55
CA ILE A 16 12.09 -2.78 -0.86
C ILE A 16 12.04 -3.07 -2.36
N VAL A 17 11.60 -4.27 -2.73
CA VAL A 17 11.35 -4.65 -4.12
C VAL A 17 9.93 -5.21 -4.22
N VAL A 18 9.18 -4.81 -5.24
CA VAL A 18 7.80 -5.27 -5.48
C VAL A 18 7.71 -5.79 -6.91
N HIS A 19 7.28 -7.03 -7.05
CA HIS A 19 7.03 -7.70 -8.33
C HIS A 19 5.53 -7.73 -8.59
N ILE A 20 5.07 -7.02 -9.64
CA ILE A 20 3.65 -6.88 -9.96
C ILE A 20 3.08 -8.20 -10.47
N GLY A 21 3.72 -8.88 -11.42
CA GLY A 21 3.25 -10.13 -12.00
C GLY A 21 3.13 -11.26 -10.97
N GLU A 22 4.05 -11.29 -10.00
CA GLU A 22 4.03 -12.26 -8.90
C GLU A 22 3.11 -11.88 -7.75
N GLN A 23 2.67 -10.61 -7.69
CA GLN A 23 1.99 -10.03 -6.53
C GLN A 23 2.77 -10.29 -5.24
N LYS A 24 4.08 -10.04 -5.28
CA LYS A 24 5.00 -10.20 -4.14
C LYS A 24 5.80 -8.96 -3.81
N GLY A 25 6.08 -8.78 -2.53
CA GLY A 25 6.95 -7.76 -1.97
C GLY A 25 8.09 -8.38 -1.17
N TYR A 26 9.26 -7.79 -1.28
CA TYR A 26 10.50 -8.27 -0.67
C TYR A 26 11.18 -7.15 0.08
N PHE A 27 11.68 -7.45 1.27
CA PHE A 27 12.42 -6.52 2.12
C PHE A 27 13.84 -7.02 2.30
N TYR A 28 14.81 -6.16 2.02
CA TYR A 28 16.22 -6.43 2.19
C TYR A 28 16.83 -5.50 3.24
N LYS A 29 17.79 -6.02 4.00
CA LYS A 29 18.75 -5.24 4.80
C LYS A 29 20.15 -5.55 4.25
N GLY A 30 20.80 -4.54 3.66
CA GLY A 30 22.03 -4.73 2.90
C GLY A 30 21.81 -5.69 1.72
N LYS A 31 22.53 -6.82 1.72
CA LYS A 31 22.38 -7.89 0.69
C LYS A 31 21.46 -9.03 1.12
N ARG A 32 20.96 -9.03 2.37
CA ARG A 32 20.17 -10.13 2.93
C ARG A 32 18.69 -9.87 2.73
N LEU A 33 17.98 -10.85 2.16
CA LEU A 33 16.52 -10.88 2.15
C LEU A 33 16.04 -11.21 3.57
N VAL A 34 15.24 -10.31 4.16
CA VAL A 34 14.74 -10.45 5.53
C VAL A 34 13.24 -10.60 5.61
N GLY A 35 12.52 -10.37 4.51
CA GLY A 35 11.09 -10.66 4.47
C GLY A 35 10.55 -10.78 3.06
N GLU A 36 9.53 -11.62 2.92
CA GLU A 36 8.73 -11.80 1.72
C GLU A 36 7.26 -11.70 2.12
N THR A 37 6.44 -11.07 1.30
CA THR A 37 4.99 -10.94 1.52
C THR A 37 4.24 -11.05 0.21
N THR A 38 3.02 -11.56 0.26
CA THR A 38 2.06 -11.29 -0.79
C THR A 38 1.71 -9.81 -0.78
N VAL A 39 1.38 -9.24 -1.94
CA VAL A 39 0.87 -7.88 -2.09
C VAL A 39 -0.33 -7.87 -3.02
N SER A 40 -1.11 -6.79 -3.01
CA SER A 40 -2.09 -6.54 -4.06
C SER A 40 -1.90 -5.13 -4.61
N THR A 41 -1.43 -5.08 -5.86
CA THR A 41 -1.08 -3.86 -6.60
C THR A 41 -2.29 -3.28 -7.35
N GLY A 42 -2.06 -2.19 -8.10
CA GLY A 42 -3.08 -1.50 -8.87
C GLY A 42 -3.64 -2.32 -10.03
N LYS A 43 -4.97 -2.44 -10.12
CA LYS A 43 -5.68 -3.12 -11.21
C LYS A 43 -5.52 -2.38 -12.55
N PRO A 44 -5.84 -3.00 -13.71
CA PRO A 44 -5.85 -2.31 -15.00
C PRO A 44 -6.65 -0.99 -14.96
N GLY A 45 -6.08 0.07 -15.54
CA GLY A 45 -6.63 1.43 -15.46
C GLY A 45 -6.21 2.21 -14.20
N PHE A 46 -5.65 1.53 -13.21
CA PHE A 46 -5.09 2.09 -11.97
C PHE A 46 -3.73 1.44 -11.62
N SER A 47 -3.00 0.98 -12.63
CA SER A 47 -1.78 0.19 -12.42
C SER A 47 -0.75 0.91 -11.55
N THR A 48 -0.09 0.16 -10.68
CA THR A 48 1.09 0.65 -9.95
C THR A 48 2.25 0.77 -10.95
N PRO A 49 2.81 1.97 -11.22
CA PRO A 49 3.80 2.09 -12.27
C PRO A 49 5.15 1.49 -11.86
N PRO A 50 5.76 0.61 -12.68
CA PRO A 50 7.13 0.17 -12.49
C PRO A 50 8.09 1.35 -12.42
N GLY A 51 9.20 1.18 -11.71
CA GLY A 51 10.24 2.19 -11.59
C GLY A 51 11.03 2.10 -10.29
N HIS A 52 11.95 3.04 -10.16
CA HIS A 52 12.76 3.21 -8.96
C HIS A 52 12.29 4.45 -8.21
N TYR A 53 11.95 4.25 -6.95
CA TYR A 53 11.41 5.25 -6.05
C TYR A 53 12.14 5.21 -4.72
N THR A 54 11.74 6.09 -3.82
CA THR A 54 12.12 6.04 -2.40
C THR A 54 10.88 6.27 -1.55
N VAL A 55 10.90 5.80 -0.31
CA VAL A 55 9.89 6.18 0.68
C VAL A 55 9.98 7.69 0.91
N LEU A 56 8.94 8.43 0.54
CA LEU A 56 8.84 9.88 0.64
C LEU A 56 8.35 10.33 2.01
N SER A 57 7.35 9.62 2.55
CA SER A 57 6.75 9.92 3.86
C SER A 57 6.07 8.68 4.43
N LYS A 58 5.79 8.73 5.74
CA LYS A 58 5.21 7.63 6.50
C LYS A 58 4.13 8.16 7.42
N ASP A 59 3.00 7.46 7.47
CA ASP A 59 1.87 7.78 8.35
C ASP A 59 1.19 6.49 8.80
N ALA A 60 1.28 6.18 10.10
CA ALA A 60 0.75 4.94 10.66
C ALA A 60 -0.80 4.92 10.67
N GLY A 61 -1.44 6.08 10.77
CA GLY A 61 -2.89 6.25 10.94
C GLY A 61 -3.58 6.84 9.72
N HIS A 62 -2.97 6.74 8.54
CA HIS A 62 -3.40 7.47 7.36
C HIS A 62 -4.86 7.17 6.98
N VAL A 63 -5.61 8.23 6.67
CA VAL A 63 -6.95 8.17 6.09
C VAL A 63 -6.94 9.03 4.84
N SER A 64 -7.30 8.44 3.70
CA SER A 64 -7.28 9.16 2.43
C SER A 64 -8.37 10.22 2.37
N THR A 65 -8.04 11.41 1.88
CA THR A 65 -9.02 12.48 1.60
C THR A 65 -9.62 12.41 0.19
N VAL A 66 -9.14 11.46 -0.63
CA VAL A 66 -9.45 11.37 -2.06
C VAL A 66 -10.08 10.04 -2.42
N PHE A 67 -9.59 8.94 -1.85
CA PHE A 67 -10.11 7.60 -2.12
C PHE A 67 -10.87 7.09 -0.90
N GLY A 68 -12.05 6.52 -1.12
CA GLY A 68 -12.93 6.13 -0.02
C GLY A 68 -14.28 5.65 -0.52
N ASP A 69 -15.29 5.81 0.33
CA ASP A 69 -16.68 5.47 0.06
C ASP A 69 -17.55 6.71 0.29
N TYR A 70 -18.71 6.77 -0.35
CA TYR A 70 -19.79 7.66 0.09
C TYR A 70 -20.75 6.86 0.97
N VAL A 71 -21.05 7.39 2.15
CA VAL A 71 -21.92 6.78 3.16
C VAL A 71 -23.09 7.71 3.50
N ASP A 72 -24.22 7.15 3.95
CA ASP A 72 -25.36 7.92 4.46
C ASP A 72 -25.15 8.34 5.94
N ASP A 73 -26.10 9.07 6.51
CA ASP A 73 -26.03 9.54 7.90
C ASP A 73 -26.07 8.40 8.95
N TYR A 74 -26.42 7.18 8.53
CA TYR A 74 -26.42 5.97 9.38
C TYR A 74 -25.13 5.15 9.21
N GLY A 75 -24.21 5.56 8.34
CA GLY A 75 -22.97 4.86 8.04
C GLY A 75 -23.11 3.73 7.03
N ASN A 76 -24.25 3.59 6.34
CA ASN A 76 -24.39 2.61 5.28
C ASN A 76 -23.65 3.09 4.03
N VAL A 77 -22.89 2.19 3.39
CA VAL A 77 -22.21 2.50 2.13
C VAL A 77 -23.23 2.69 1.01
N VAL A 78 -23.32 3.93 0.51
CA VAL A 78 -24.16 4.31 -0.64
C VAL A 78 -23.41 4.07 -1.94
N ARG A 79 -22.09 4.32 -1.94
CA ARG A 79 -21.23 4.06 -3.10
C ARG A 79 -19.81 3.74 -2.64
N SER A 80 -19.32 2.55 -2.95
CA SER A 80 -17.96 2.15 -2.58
C SER A 80 -16.92 2.48 -3.65
N ASN A 81 -15.65 2.48 -3.27
CA ASN A 81 -14.49 2.58 -4.16
C ASN A 81 -14.46 3.86 -5.02
N VAL A 82 -14.75 5.00 -4.42
CA VAL A 82 -14.84 6.30 -5.10
C VAL A 82 -13.52 7.08 -5.09
N ASP A 83 -13.28 7.84 -6.15
CA ASP A 83 -12.33 8.95 -6.21
C ASP A 83 -13.12 10.26 -6.07
N SER A 84 -13.04 10.94 -4.94
CA SER A 84 -13.86 12.13 -4.63
C SER A 84 -13.61 13.31 -5.57
N ARG A 85 -12.54 13.28 -6.37
CA ARG A 85 -12.26 14.29 -7.41
C ARG A 85 -13.01 14.02 -8.71
N LYS A 86 -13.46 12.78 -8.93
CA LYS A 86 -14.09 12.32 -10.19
C LYS A 86 -15.54 11.91 -9.98
N ASP A 87 -15.81 11.23 -8.88
CA ASP A 87 -17.09 10.61 -8.59
C ASP A 87 -18.01 11.59 -7.86
N ALA A 88 -19.12 11.94 -8.52
CA ALA A 88 -20.15 12.78 -7.95
C ALA A 88 -20.73 12.16 -6.67
N ARG A 89 -20.86 13.00 -5.63
CA ARG A 89 -21.48 12.65 -4.36
C ARG A 89 -22.98 12.37 -4.53
N PRO A 90 -23.48 11.17 -4.20
CA PRO A 90 -24.91 10.91 -4.12
C PRO A 90 -25.62 11.85 -3.14
N LYS A 91 -26.87 12.22 -3.42
CA LYS A 91 -27.66 13.09 -2.53
C LYS A 91 -27.83 12.42 -1.16
N GLY A 92 -27.65 13.18 -0.09
CA GLY A 92 -27.78 12.67 1.29
C GLY A 92 -26.61 11.80 1.76
N SER A 93 -25.48 11.81 1.05
CA SER A 93 -24.26 11.11 1.48
C SER A 93 -23.12 12.07 1.83
N HIS A 94 -22.13 11.55 2.56
CA HIS A 94 -20.86 12.20 2.84
C HIS A 94 -19.70 11.25 2.54
N PHE A 95 -18.51 11.80 2.31
CA PHE A 95 -17.32 11.03 1.96
C PHE A 95 -16.68 10.46 3.23
N ASP A 96 -16.46 9.15 3.25
CA ASP A 96 -15.69 8.44 4.26
C ASP A 96 -14.38 7.94 3.64
N GLY A 97 -13.26 8.41 4.17
CA GLY A 97 -11.94 8.17 3.60
C GLY A 97 -11.45 6.74 3.82
N ALA A 98 -10.82 6.15 2.81
CA ALA A 98 -10.21 4.84 2.94
C ALA A 98 -9.09 4.87 3.97
N ARG A 99 -9.20 4.02 5.01
CA ARG A 99 -8.14 3.82 5.99
C ARG A 99 -6.97 3.08 5.35
N MET A 100 -5.76 3.61 5.52
CA MET A 100 -4.52 3.07 4.98
C MET A 100 -3.47 2.92 6.09
N PRO A 101 -3.64 2.00 7.06
CA PRO A 101 -2.73 1.88 8.19
C PRO A 101 -1.31 1.55 7.72
N TYR A 102 -0.32 2.09 8.44
CA TYR A 102 1.11 1.91 8.12
C TYR A 102 1.48 2.35 6.69
N ALA A 103 0.91 3.48 6.25
CA ALA A 103 1.17 4.01 4.92
C ALA A 103 2.62 4.49 4.78
N MET A 104 3.29 4.01 3.73
CA MET A 104 4.58 4.49 3.26
C MET A 104 4.40 5.00 1.82
N PHE A 105 4.37 6.31 1.65
CA PHE A 105 4.22 6.94 0.34
C PHE A 105 5.53 6.86 -0.42
N PHE A 106 5.48 6.56 -1.73
CA PHE A 106 6.68 6.45 -2.55
C PHE A 106 6.61 7.22 -3.88
N ARG A 107 5.41 7.68 -4.29
CA ARG A 107 5.22 8.49 -5.51
C ARG A 107 3.86 9.17 -5.51
N GLY A 108 3.75 10.49 -5.54
CA GLY A 108 2.52 11.23 -5.95
C GLY A 108 1.16 10.64 -5.51
N GLY A 109 1.01 10.26 -4.23
CA GLY A 109 -0.21 9.65 -3.66
C GLY A 109 -0.25 8.10 -3.64
N TYR A 110 0.70 7.43 -4.29
CA TYR A 110 0.90 5.98 -4.20
C TYR A 110 1.63 5.64 -2.89
N ALA A 111 1.08 4.66 -2.17
CA ALA A 111 1.64 4.16 -0.92
C ALA A 111 1.64 2.63 -0.88
N MET A 112 2.57 2.09 -0.08
CA MET A 112 2.48 0.75 0.50
C MET A 112 1.74 0.87 1.83
N HIS A 113 0.71 0.07 2.09
CA HIS A 113 -0.03 0.13 3.36
C HIS A 113 -0.77 -1.19 3.65
N GLN A 114 -1.27 -1.35 4.87
CA GLN A 114 -2.12 -2.48 5.23
C GLN A 114 -3.45 -2.46 4.47
N GLY A 115 -3.88 -3.61 3.95
CA GLY A 115 -5.22 -3.76 3.36
C GLY A 115 -5.58 -5.20 3.04
N TYR A 116 -6.74 -5.40 2.38
CA TYR A 116 -7.12 -6.71 1.82
C TYR A 116 -6.17 -7.08 0.67
N VAL A 117 -5.67 -8.31 0.66
CA VAL A 117 -4.65 -8.78 -0.30
C VAL A 117 -5.15 -10.03 -1.04
N PRO A 118 -5.94 -9.86 -2.12
CA PRO A 118 -6.25 -10.97 -3.03
C PRO A 118 -5.00 -11.36 -3.84
N PRO A 119 -4.96 -12.55 -4.45
CA PRO A 119 -3.81 -13.05 -5.21
C PRO A 119 -3.62 -12.36 -6.59
N PHE A 120 -4.24 -11.20 -6.79
CA PHE A 120 -4.22 -10.44 -8.04
C PHE A 120 -4.25 -8.93 -7.77
N ALA A 121 -3.88 -8.14 -8.80
CA ALA A 121 -3.94 -6.69 -8.76
C ALA A 121 -5.39 -6.20 -8.62
N ALA A 122 -5.69 -5.48 -7.54
CA ALA A 122 -7.06 -5.10 -7.20
C ALA A 122 -7.19 -3.74 -6.49
N SER A 123 -6.10 -3.00 -6.28
CA SER A 123 -6.15 -1.66 -5.69
C SER A 123 -6.37 -0.57 -6.76
N HIS A 124 -6.54 0.68 -6.32
CA HIS A 124 -6.54 1.87 -7.17
C HIS A 124 -5.14 2.50 -7.33
N GLY A 125 -4.09 1.70 -7.19
CA GLY A 125 -2.69 2.09 -7.44
C GLY A 125 -1.75 1.82 -6.27
N CYS A 126 -2.25 1.93 -5.04
CA CYS A 126 -1.48 1.60 -3.84
C CYS A 126 -1.09 0.11 -3.80
N ILE A 127 -0.03 -0.22 -3.08
CA ILE A 127 0.40 -1.60 -2.88
C ILE A 127 -0.13 -2.02 -1.50
N ARG A 128 -1.08 -2.95 -1.47
CA ARG A 128 -1.64 -3.44 -0.20
C ARG A 128 -0.82 -4.61 0.33
N LEU A 129 -0.53 -4.58 1.62
CA LEU A 129 0.18 -5.62 2.37
C LEU A 129 -0.75 -6.24 3.42
N PRO A 130 -0.55 -7.53 3.78
CA PRO A 130 -1.11 -8.12 4.97
C PRO A 130 -0.66 -7.35 6.22
N GLY A 131 -1.53 -7.21 7.23
CA GLY A 131 -1.29 -6.31 8.36
C GLY A 131 0.04 -6.52 9.09
N GLN A 132 0.41 -7.76 9.42
CA GLN A 132 1.69 -8.04 10.08
C GLN A 132 2.90 -7.63 9.23
N MET A 133 2.84 -7.84 7.91
CA MET A 133 3.93 -7.46 7.01
C MET A 133 3.96 -5.95 6.76
N ALA A 134 2.80 -5.28 6.74
CA ALA A 134 2.71 -3.82 6.68
C ALA A 134 3.42 -3.17 7.88
N VAL A 135 3.17 -3.67 9.10
CA VAL A 135 3.87 -3.24 10.32
C VAL A 135 5.38 -3.44 10.17
N LYS A 136 5.83 -4.65 9.79
CA LYS A 136 7.26 -4.94 9.65
C LYS A 136 7.95 -4.04 8.63
N PHE A 137 7.35 -3.85 7.46
CA PHE A 137 7.88 -2.97 6.43
C PHE A 137 7.93 -1.52 6.92
N PHE A 138 6.85 -1.05 7.57
CA PHE A 138 6.78 0.31 8.11
C PHE A 138 7.82 0.54 9.20
N GLU A 139 8.00 -0.35 10.16
CA GLU A 139 8.97 -0.19 11.24
C GLU A 139 10.42 -0.20 10.74
N ASN A 140 10.71 -0.99 9.70
CA ASN A 140 12.08 -1.20 9.22
C ASN A 140 12.48 -0.31 8.04
N ALA A 141 11.53 0.35 7.37
CA ALA A 141 11.83 1.36 6.36
C ALA A 141 11.90 2.76 6.97
N SER A 142 12.91 3.52 6.59
CA SER A 142 13.01 4.97 6.84
C SER A 142 12.62 5.77 5.60
N VAL A 143 12.28 7.06 5.76
CA VAL A 143 12.23 7.99 4.61
C VAL A 143 13.57 7.94 3.87
N GLY A 144 13.52 7.88 2.54
CA GLY A 144 14.68 7.65 1.67
C GLY A 144 14.98 6.18 1.37
N THR A 145 14.31 5.21 2.01
CA THR A 145 14.48 3.78 1.70
C THR A 145 14.13 3.53 0.23
N PRO A 146 15.04 2.95 -0.58
CA PRO A 146 14.76 2.65 -1.97
C PRO A 146 13.60 1.65 -2.12
N VAL A 147 12.73 1.92 -3.07
CA VAL A 147 11.60 1.07 -3.47
C VAL A 147 11.71 0.84 -4.97
N THR A 148 11.92 -0.41 -5.37
CA THR A 148 11.88 -0.80 -6.79
C THR A 148 10.57 -1.52 -7.06
N VAL A 149 9.81 -1.04 -8.04
CA VAL A 149 8.63 -1.73 -8.56
C VAL A 149 8.98 -2.28 -9.93
N THR A 150 8.82 -3.58 -10.14
CA THR A 150 9.01 -4.23 -11.43
C THR A 150 7.73 -4.91 -11.88
N GLU A 151 7.67 -5.20 -13.17
CA GLU A 151 6.74 -6.20 -13.69
C GLU A 151 6.93 -7.55 -12.98
#